data_AF-A0A1H4ICY6-F1
#
_entry.id   AF-A0A1H4ICY6-F1
#
_cell.length_a   1.000
_cell.length_b   1.000
_cell.length_c   1.000
_cell.angle_alpha   90.00
_cell.angle_beta   90.00
_cell.angle_gamma   90.00
#
_symmetry.space_group_name_H-M   'P 1'
#
loop_
_entity.id
_entity.type
_entity.pdbx_description
1 polymer ?
#
loop_
_entity_poly.entity_id
_entity_poly.type
_entity_poly.pdbx_seq_one_letter_code
_entity_poly.pdbx_strand_id
1 'polypeptide(L)'
;MPRTPARLPEPLPGLGRGDVDVVINWGLGRDSSSIIARLLDDPAAHGIDLERTAVIHMATGDEWPDTIADAERFMLPLFRRHGLRLVQLARAGQAKAAGIEVLDDSRCPAELVTRGSWTLWEEMESNGTVPQQAGTRLCSLHAKAEVGDRWIPATTGGGPFRQIIGFNADEPGRAKADAVMSKNPLRTAVFPLIEWGWGLEDCQNYLFDRFGIWWKKSYCTFCFMWNRAGLTCGHGPHPVGQVPHCCRASTGSPVASVHGEHRASSQHHRRVRAGGRGPPAVLRCGRHGPVTGPRGHRRSLDQGHA
;
A
#
# COMPACT_ATOMS: atom_id res chain seq x y z
N MET A 1 -40.59 13.18 -6.22
CA MET A 1 -40.29 12.02 -5.34
C MET A 1 -39.26 12.44 -4.32
N PRO A 2 -39.58 12.44 -3.02
CA PRO A 2 -38.59 12.74 -1.98
C PRO A 2 -37.54 11.62 -1.98
N ARG A 3 -36.26 12.00 -2.09
CA ARG A 3 -35.14 11.07 -1.98
C ARG A 3 -35.15 10.51 -0.55
N THR A 4 -35.37 9.20 -0.42
CA THR A 4 -35.11 8.47 0.82
C THR A 4 -33.71 8.83 1.32
N PRO A 5 -33.52 9.31 2.55
CA PRO A 5 -32.19 9.56 3.08
C PRO A 5 -31.40 8.26 2.98
N ALA A 6 -30.19 8.35 2.44
CA ALA A 6 -29.29 7.19 2.33
C ALA A 6 -29.17 6.57 3.73
N ARG A 7 -29.62 5.32 3.87
CA ARG A 7 -29.47 4.56 5.10
C ARG A 7 -27.98 4.57 5.44
N LEU A 8 -27.61 5.18 6.56
CA LEU A 8 -26.25 5.11 7.08
C LEU A 8 -25.85 3.63 7.11
N PRO A 9 -24.64 3.26 6.66
CA PRO A 9 -24.17 1.89 6.75
C PRO A 9 -24.34 1.39 8.18
N GLU A 10 -24.70 0.11 8.33
CA GLU A 10 -24.80 -0.50 9.65
C GLU A 10 -23.51 -0.21 10.44
N PRO A 11 -23.64 0.14 11.74
CA PRO A 11 -22.47 0.39 12.55
C PRO A 11 -21.60 -0.87 12.50
N LEU A 12 -20.35 -0.70 12.11
CA LEU A 12 -19.38 -1.80 12.16
C LEU A 12 -19.31 -2.26 13.62
N PRO A 13 -19.41 -3.58 13.89
CA PRO A 13 -19.37 -4.10 15.24
C PRO A 13 -18.13 -3.56 15.99
N GLY A 14 -18.34 -2.96 17.16
CA GLY A 14 -17.26 -2.47 18.03
C GLY A 14 -16.79 -1.03 17.80
N LEU A 15 -17.31 -0.29 16.80
CA LEU A 15 -16.96 1.13 16.62
C LEU A 15 -17.89 2.04 17.44
N GLY A 16 -17.30 2.79 18.38
CA GLY A 16 -17.94 3.95 19.00
C GLY A 16 -18.35 4.98 17.94
N ARG A 17 -19.52 5.61 18.11
CA ARG A 17 -20.02 6.63 17.18
C ARG A 17 -19.67 8.03 17.69
N GLY A 18 -19.11 8.86 16.82
CA GLY A 18 -19.10 10.31 16.94
C GLY A 18 -18.01 10.90 17.84
N ASP A 19 -16.97 10.14 18.18
CA ASP A 19 -15.85 10.62 18.99
C ASP A 19 -14.71 11.21 18.16
N VAL A 20 -14.58 10.84 16.88
CA VAL A 20 -13.52 11.30 15.98
C VAL A 20 -13.98 12.45 15.09
N ASP A 21 -13.21 13.53 15.05
CA ASP A 21 -13.37 14.63 14.06
C ASP A 21 -12.09 14.93 13.26
N VAL A 22 -10.96 14.30 13.59
CA VAL A 22 -9.71 14.35 12.81
C VAL A 22 -9.27 12.94 12.44
N VAL A 23 -9.07 12.70 11.14
CA VAL A 23 -8.55 11.44 10.61
C VAL A 23 -7.24 11.70 9.89
N ILE A 24 -6.19 10.96 10.25
CA ILE A 24 -4.88 11.04 9.60
C ILE A 24 -4.65 9.77 8.77
N ASN A 25 -4.51 9.92 7.47
CA ASN A 25 -4.20 8.78 6.60
C ASN A 25 -2.70 8.46 6.67
N TRP A 26 -2.36 7.32 7.27
CA TRP A 26 -0.98 6.88 7.39
C TRP A 26 -0.65 5.71 6.46
N GLY A 27 0.15 6.01 5.43
CA GLY A 27 0.56 5.03 4.42
C GLY A 27 1.87 4.33 4.73
N LEU A 28 2.41 4.49 5.96
CA LEU A 28 3.74 4.06 6.41
C LEU A 28 4.93 4.74 5.72
N GLY A 29 4.67 5.52 4.67
CA GLY A 29 5.68 6.25 3.93
C GLY A 29 6.14 7.51 4.67
N ARG A 30 7.32 7.97 4.26
CA ARG A 30 7.99 9.17 4.75
C ARG A 30 7.02 10.32 4.96
N ASP A 31 6.34 10.79 3.91
CA ASP A 31 5.52 12.01 3.96
C ASP A 31 4.47 11.95 5.09
N SER A 32 3.69 10.86 5.17
CA SER A 32 2.71 10.69 6.24
C SER A 32 3.33 10.48 7.63
N SER A 33 4.49 9.82 7.71
CA SER A 33 5.23 9.65 8.97
C SER A 33 5.82 10.98 9.47
N SER A 34 6.34 11.83 8.57
CA SER A 34 6.84 13.17 8.89
C SER A 34 5.74 14.06 9.44
N ILE A 35 4.54 14.02 8.85
CA ILE A 35 3.37 14.74 9.37
C ILE A 35 3.11 14.32 10.81
N ILE A 36 2.90 13.02 11.05
CA ILE A 36 2.48 12.55 12.38
C ILE A 36 3.58 12.83 13.42
N ALA A 37 4.84 12.56 13.08
CA ALA A 37 5.97 12.81 13.98
C ALA A 37 6.08 14.29 14.37
N ARG A 38 5.85 15.22 13.43
CA ARG A 38 5.84 16.66 13.72
C ARG A 38 4.61 17.11 14.49
N LEU A 39 3.42 16.62 14.11
CA LEU A 39 2.18 16.93 14.83
C LEU A 39 2.25 16.51 16.30
N LEU A 40 2.92 15.41 16.59
CA LEU A 40 3.07 14.90 17.97
C LEU A 40 4.08 15.67 18.82
N ASP A 41 4.91 16.55 18.23
CA ASP A 41 5.81 17.41 19.02
C ASP A 41 5.01 18.48 19.79
N ASP A 42 3.96 19.03 19.18
CA ASP A 42 2.99 19.93 19.81
C ASP A 42 1.61 19.80 19.15
N PRO A 43 0.77 18.83 19.58
CA PRO A 43 -0.55 18.62 18.99
C PRO A 43 -1.45 19.86 19.08
N ALA A 44 -1.37 20.59 20.19
CA ALA A 44 -2.22 21.75 20.45
C ALA A 44 -1.90 22.91 19.49
N ALA A 45 -0.62 23.17 19.22
CA ALA A 45 -0.20 24.18 18.23
C ALA A 45 -0.69 23.87 16.81
N HIS A 46 -0.97 22.61 16.51
CA HIS A 46 -1.53 22.17 15.24
C HIS A 46 -3.07 22.02 15.24
N GLY A 47 -3.73 22.39 16.35
CA GLY A 47 -5.16 22.23 16.53
C GLY A 47 -5.60 20.77 16.47
N ILE A 48 -4.80 19.87 17.05
CA ILE A 48 -5.04 18.44 17.15
C ILE A 48 -5.39 18.08 18.59
N ASP A 49 -6.62 17.59 18.78
CA ASP A 49 -7.04 16.92 20.00
C ASP A 49 -6.86 15.40 19.82
N LEU A 50 -5.91 14.81 20.54
CA LEU A 50 -5.56 13.39 20.42
C LEU A 50 -6.69 12.45 20.87
N GLU A 51 -7.62 12.93 21.69
CA GLU A 51 -8.79 12.12 22.07
C GLU A 51 -9.76 11.97 20.90
N ARG A 52 -9.84 12.99 20.05
CA ARG A 52 -10.76 13.06 18.89
C ARG A 52 -10.05 12.81 17.56
N THR A 53 -8.79 12.40 17.61
CA THR A 53 -7.97 12.09 16.44
C THR A 53 -7.73 10.60 16.32
N ALA A 54 -7.93 10.07 15.11
CA ALA A 54 -7.54 8.71 14.76
C ALA A 54 -6.56 8.71 13.59
N VAL A 55 -5.48 7.95 13.73
CA VAL A 55 -4.62 7.56 12.61
C VAL A 55 -5.19 6.29 11.99
N ILE A 56 -5.40 6.28 10.68
CA ILE A 56 -5.81 5.09 9.96
C ILE A 56 -4.67 4.53 9.12
N HIS A 57 -4.41 3.25 9.29
CA HIS A 57 -3.57 2.46 8.40
C HIS A 57 -4.46 1.46 7.65
N MET A 58 -4.52 1.56 6.32
CA MET A 58 -5.29 0.65 5.47
C MET A 58 -4.32 -0.37 4.87
N ALA A 59 -4.25 -1.53 5.51
CA ALA A 59 -3.37 -2.62 5.18
C ALA A 59 -3.75 -3.21 3.82
N THR A 60 -2.75 -3.39 2.96
CA THR A 60 -2.91 -4.02 1.65
C THR A 60 -2.62 -5.51 1.67
N GLY A 61 -1.94 -6.02 2.70
CA GLY A 61 -1.53 -7.42 2.80
C GLY A 61 -0.10 -7.69 2.34
N ASP A 62 0.52 -6.70 1.69
CA ASP A 62 1.72 -6.89 0.88
C ASP A 62 2.68 -5.70 0.97
N GLU A 63 2.72 -5.01 2.11
CA GLU A 63 3.72 -4.01 2.46
C GLU A 63 5.13 -4.62 2.50
N TRP A 64 6.15 -3.79 2.27
CA TRP A 64 7.54 -4.22 2.46
C TRP A 64 7.84 -4.52 3.93
N PRO A 65 8.47 -5.68 4.26
CA PRO A 65 8.86 -6.00 5.64
C PRO A 65 9.69 -4.90 6.31
N ASP A 66 10.62 -4.30 5.57
CA ASP A 66 11.42 -3.18 6.05
C ASP A 66 10.60 -1.94 6.42
N THR A 67 9.55 -1.63 5.64
CA THR A 67 8.66 -0.49 5.94
C THR A 67 7.88 -0.74 7.22
N ILE A 68 7.43 -1.97 7.42
CA ILE A 68 6.76 -2.39 8.65
C ILE A 68 7.72 -2.27 9.84
N ALA A 69 8.91 -2.85 9.72
CA ALA A 69 9.93 -2.82 10.78
C ALA A 69 10.32 -1.38 11.19
N ASP A 70 10.52 -0.48 10.22
CA ASP A 70 10.82 0.93 10.49
C ASP A 70 9.63 1.62 11.19
N ALA A 71 8.39 1.39 10.72
CA ALA A 71 7.20 1.96 11.32
C ALA A 71 6.95 1.44 12.76
N GLU A 72 7.12 0.14 13.01
CA GLU A 72 7.02 -0.45 14.35
C GLU A 72 8.10 0.05 15.30
N ARG A 73 9.33 0.19 14.81
CA ARG A 73 10.46 0.63 15.61
C ARG A 73 10.37 2.10 16.02
N PHE A 74 9.89 2.97 15.13
CA PHE A 74 9.96 4.42 15.34
C PHE A 74 8.61 5.08 15.55
N MET A 75 7.54 4.68 14.86
CA MET A 75 6.24 5.35 14.94
C MET A 75 5.35 4.78 16.06
N LEU A 76 5.25 3.45 16.19
CA LEU A 76 4.40 2.88 17.24
C LEU A 76 4.80 3.31 18.66
N PRO A 77 6.09 3.38 19.06
CA PRO A 77 6.46 3.94 20.35
C PRO A 77 6.01 5.38 20.55
N LEU A 78 6.01 6.20 19.49
CA LEU A 78 5.46 7.56 19.54
C LEU A 78 3.96 7.52 19.78
N PHE A 79 3.22 6.68 19.06
CA PHE A 79 1.77 6.59 19.22
C PHE A 79 1.40 6.19 20.65
N ARG A 80 2.07 5.16 21.19
CA ARG A 80 1.89 4.71 22.57
C ARG A 80 2.20 5.82 23.58
N ARG A 81 3.32 6.53 23.40
CA ARG A 81 3.74 7.60 24.32
C ARG A 81 2.72 8.74 24.38
N HIS A 82 2.09 9.07 23.25
CA HIS A 82 1.11 10.14 23.16
C HIS A 82 -0.34 9.66 23.33
N GLY A 83 -0.58 8.35 23.50
CA GLY A 83 -1.93 7.78 23.54
C GLY A 83 -2.73 7.99 22.24
N LEU A 84 -2.04 8.16 21.10
CA LEU A 84 -2.67 8.40 19.81
C LEU A 84 -3.35 7.11 19.34
N ARG A 85 -4.65 7.19 19.03
CA ARG A 85 -5.43 6.06 18.51
C ARG A 85 -4.96 5.69 17.10
N LEU A 86 -4.47 4.47 16.94
CA LEU A 86 -4.18 3.85 15.66
C LEU A 86 -5.28 2.82 15.35
N VAL A 87 -5.85 2.93 14.15
CA VAL A 87 -6.83 1.99 13.63
C VAL A 87 -6.28 1.34 12.37
N GLN A 88 -6.17 0.03 12.41
CA GLN A 88 -5.65 -0.80 11.34
C GLN A 88 -6.82 -1.47 10.64
N LEU A 89 -6.94 -1.23 9.34
CA LEU A 89 -8.10 -1.60 8.55
C LEU A 89 -7.68 -2.46 7.36
N ALA A 90 -8.51 -3.43 7.01
CA ALA A 90 -8.35 -4.19 5.78
C ALA A 90 -9.70 -4.37 5.07
N ARG A 91 -9.65 -4.92 3.87
CA ARG A 91 -10.85 -5.39 3.18
C ARG A 91 -11.25 -6.75 3.72
N ALA A 92 -12.55 -6.96 3.83
CA ALA A 92 -13.10 -8.25 4.24
C ALA A 92 -13.42 -9.18 3.05
N GLY A 93 -13.19 -8.73 1.81
CA GLY A 93 -13.43 -9.53 0.60
C GLY A 93 -13.35 -8.73 -0.70
N GLN A 94 -13.43 -9.45 -1.82
CA GLN A 94 -13.39 -8.85 -3.16
C GLN A 94 -14.60 -7.97 -3.46
N ALA A 95 -15.81 -8.42 -3.11
CA ALA A 95 -17.02 -7.67 -3.38
C ALA A 95 -17.13 -6.46 -2.44
N LYS A 96 -17.65 -5.33 -2.94
CA LYS A 96 -18.02 -4.21 -2.06
C LYS A 96 -18.95 -4.68 -0.94
N ALA A 97 -19.90 -5.57 -1.19
CA ALA A 97 -20.80 -6.04 -0.13
C ALA A 97 -20.07 -6.72 1.05
N ALA A 98 -18.85 -7.23 0.86
CA ALA A 98 -18.09 -7.93 1.90
C ALA A 98 -17.69 -7.02 3.08
N GLY A 99 -17.56 -5.71 2.86
CA GLY A 99 -17.22 -4.79 3.96
C GLY A 99 -15.73 -4.59 4.17
N ILE A 100 -15.41 -4.15 5.38
CA ILE A 100 -14.05 -3.95 5.88
C ILE A 100 -13.89 -4.71 7.18
N GLU A 101 -12.65 -4.98 7.52
CA GLU A 101 -12.22 -5.57 8.78
C GLU A 101 -11.43 -4.54 9.57
N VAL A 102 -11.71 -4.45 10.87
CA VAL A 102 -10.85 -3.72 11.82
C VAL A 102 -9.88 -4.74 12.40
N LEU A 103 -8.61 -4.64 11.98
CA LEU A 103 -7.55 -5.56 12.39
C LEU A 103 -7.07 -5.27 13.81
N ASP A 104 -6.98 -3.99 14.15
CA ASP A 104 -6.62 -3.48 15.46
C ASP A 104 -7.15 -2.06 15.62
N ASP A 105 -7.55 -1.68 16.84
CA ASP A 105 -7.99 -0.33 17.20
C ASP A 105 -7.50 -0.04 18.62
N SER A 106 -6.39 0.69 18.72
CA SER A 106 -5.65 0.79 19.97
C SER A 106 -4.99 2.16 20.14
N ARG A 107 -5.00 2.66 21.37
CA ARG A 107 -4.13 3.78 21.82
C ARG A 107 -2.75 3.29 22.29
N CYS A 108 -2.56 1.98 22.38
CA CYS A 108 -1.32 1.35 22.74
C CYS A 108 -0.91 0.26 21.72
N PRO A 109 -0.81 0.59 20.41
CA PRO A 109 -0.57 -0.42 19.38
C PRO A 109 0.76 -1.13 19.59
N ALA A 110 0.76 -2.46 19.56
CA ALA A 110 1.95 -3.29 19.80
C ALA A 110 2.70 -3.58 18.49
N GLU A 111 1.97 -3.90 17.43
CA GLU A 111 2.47 -4.32 16.12
C GLU A 111 1.60 -3.75 14.99
N LEU A 112 2.11 -3.80 13.76
CA LEU A 112 1.32 -3.54 12.56
C LEU A 112 0.74 -4.87 12.04
N VAL A 113 -0.59 -4.99 12.09
CA VAL A 113 -1.31 -6.10 11.48
C VAL A 113 -1.39 -5.84 9.98
N THR A 114 -0.56 -6.56 9.24
CA THR A 114 -0.33 -6.30 7.82
C THR A 114 -1.29 -7.04 6.91
N ARG A 115 -1.97 -8.08 7.41
CA ARG A 115 -2.84 -8.95 6.61
C ARG A 115 -4.21 -9.12 7.27
N GLY A 116 -5.25 -8.77 6.52
CA GLY A 116 -6.63 -9.12 6.85
C GLY A 116 -7.17 -10.28 6.02
N SER A 117 -8.48 -10.48 6.06
CA SER A 117 -9.18 -11.58 5.39
C SER A 117 -9.10 -11.55 3.86
N TRP A 118 -8.82 -10.38 3.25
CA TRP A 118 -8.67 -10.23 1.81
C TRP A 118 -7.60 -9.21 1.43
N THR A 119 -6.55 -9.64 0.76
CA THR A 119 -5.43 -8.79 0.37
C THR A 119 -5.55 -8.22 -1.04
N LEU A 120 -4.72 -7.21 -1.33
CA LEU A 120 -4.61 -6.67 -2.66
C LEU A 120 -3.98 -7.69 -3.62
N TRP A 121 -2.99 -8.47 -3.19
CA TRP A 121 -2.45 -9.54 -4.04
C TRP A 121 -3.50 -10.60 -4.39
N GLU A 122 -4.32 -11.03 -3.44
CA GLU A 122 -5.39 -12.00 -3.68
C GLU A 122 -6.40 -11.48 -4.73
N GLU A 123 -6.74 -10.19 -4.70
CA GLU A 123 -7.56 -9.57 -5.75
C GLU A 123 -6.86 -9.59 -7.13
N MET A 124 -5.57 -9.23 -7.16
CA MET A 124 -4.82 -9.18 -8.40
C MET A 124 -4.72 -10.57 -9.03
N GLU A 125 -4.36 -11.57 -8.22
CA GLU A 125 -4.27 -12.98 -8.60
C GLU A 125 -5.61 -13.54 -9.04
N SER A 126 -6.69 -13.32 -8.28
CA SER A 126 -8.03 -13.83 -8.61
C SER A 126 -8.56 -13.28 -9.93
N ASN A 127 -8.22 -12.03 -10.25
CA ASN A 127 -8.65 -11.36 -11.47
C ASN A 127 -7.70 -11.59 -12.65
N GLY A 128 -6.54 -12.20 -12.44
CA GLY A 128 -5.49 -12.32 -13.45
C GLY A 128 -4.95 -10.95 -13.91
N THR A 129 -4.81 -10.02 -12.96
CA THR A 129 -4.36 -8.64 -13.22
C THR A 129 -3.15 -8.28 -12.36
N VAL A 130 -2.52 -7.15 -12.68
CA VAL A 130 -1.49 -6.50 -11.86
C VAL A 130 -1.89 -5.04 -11.66
N PRO A 131 -1.33 -4.31 -10.67
CA PRO A 131 -1.59 -2.88 -10.54
C PRO A 131 -1.47 -2.16 -11.87
N GLN A 132 -2.42 -1.30 -12.25
CA GLN A 132 -2.34 -0.61 -13.54
C GLN A 132 -1.81 0.80 -13.34
N GLN A 133 -0.83 1.21 -14.15
CA GLN A 133 -0.29 2.57 -14.12
C GLN A 133 -1.09 3.54 -14.98
N ALA A 134 -1.68 3.06 -16.07
CA ALA A 134 -2.53 3.85 -16.96
C ALA A 134 -3.98 3.85 -16.46
N GLY A 135 -4.64 5.01 -16.56
CA GLY A 135 -6.03 5.17 -16.16
C GLY A 135 -6.24 5.26 -14.65
N THR A 136 -7.40 4.80 -14.20
CA THR A 136 -7.81 4.86 -12.80
C THR A 136 -7.03 3.84 -11.99
N ARG A 137 -6.36 4.28 -10.91
CA ARG A 137 -5.60 3.38 -10.00
C ARG A 137 -6.53 2.54 -9.13
N LEU A 138 -7.18 1.54 -9.73
CA LEU A 138 -8.18 0.70 -9.08
C LEU A 138 -7.65 0.03 -7.81
N CYS A 139 -6.39 -0.43 -7.82
CA CYS A 139 -5.75 -1.00 -6.63
C CYS A 139 -5.77 -0.05 -5.42
N SER A 140 -5.48 1.23 -5.64
CA SER A 140 -5.51 2.25 -4.58
C SER A 140 -6.94 2.64 -4.20
N LEU A 141 -7.88 2.62 -5.14
CA LEU A 141 -9.28 2.88 -4.83
C LEU A 141 -9.85 1.76 -3.96
N HIS A 142 -9.73 0.51 -4.38
CA HIS A 142 -10.29 -0.63 -3.64
C HIS A 142 -9.61 -0.81 -2.28
N ALA A 143 -8.27 -0.86 -2.23
CA ALA A 143 -7.55 -1.18 -0.99
C ALA A 143 -7.42 0.00 -0.02
N LYS A 144 -7.64 1.24 -0.46
CA LYS A 144 -7.51 2.43 0.40
C LYS A 144 -8.77 3.27 0.41
N ALA A 145 -9.14 3.86 -0.72
CA ALA A 145 -10.27 4.81 -0.75
C ALA A 145 -11.57 4.15 -0.23
N GLU A 146 -11.94 2.98 -0.75
CA GLU A 146 -13.17 2.30 -0.35
C GLU A 146 -13.16 1.79 1.09
N VAL A 147 -11.98 1.51 1.65
CA VAL A 147 -11.82 1.11 3.05
C VAL A 147 -12.06 2.32 3.96
N GLY A 148 -11.36 3.43 3.69
CA GLY A 148 -11.53 4.69 4.42
C GLY A 148 -12.95 5.25 4.29
N ASP A 149 -13.53 5.21 3.10
CA ASP A 149 -14.89 5.72 2.81
C ASP A 149 -15.98 4.98 3.61
N ARG A 150 -15.70 3.76 4.10
CA ARG A 150 -16.62 3.04 5.00
C ARG A 150 -16.36 3.33 6.45
N TRP A 151 -15.09 3.33 6.85
CA TRP A 151 -14.75 3.48 8.25
C TRP A 151 -15.00 4.89 8.76
N ILE A 152 -14.61 5.91 7.97
CA ILE A 152 -14.65 7.31 8.41
C ILE A 152 -16.09 7.76 8.76
N PRO A 153 -17.13 7.58 7.91
CA PRO A 153 -18.47 8.00 8.28
C PRO A 153 -19.05 7.24 9.49
N ALA A 154 -18.62 6.00 9.71
CA ALA A 154 -19.05 5.21 10.86
C ALA A 154 -18.48 5.79 12.17
N THR A 155 -17.21 6.18 12.18
CA THR A 155 -16.55 6.74 13.37
C THR A 155 -16.94 8.20 13.63
N THR A 156 -17.10 9.02 12.58
CA THR A 156 -17.49 10.42 12.74
C THR A 156 -18.99 10.58 13.03
N GLY A 157 -19.75 9.47 13.07
CA GLY A 157 -21.20 9.48 13.19
C GLY A 157 -21.90 10.20 12.02
N GLY A 158 -21.22 10.34 10.88
CA GLY A 158 -21.70 11.14 9.75
C GLY A 158 -21.61 12.65 9.99
N GLY A 159 -20.81 13.10 10.94
CA GLY A 159 -20.52 14.52 11.19
C GLY A 159 -19.38 15.08 10.32
N PRO A 160 -19.16 16.41 10.36
CA PRO A 160 -18.00 17.05 9.76
C PRO A 160 -16.68 16.52 10.34
N PHE A 161 -15.67 16.36 9.49
CA PHE A 161 -14.34 15.91 9.91
C PHE A 161 -13.23 16.52 9.07
N ARG A 162 -12.04 16.65 9.66
CA ARG A 162 -10.79 16.98 8.98
C ARG A 162 -10.09 15.69 8.57
N GLN A 163 -9.65 15.61 7.32
CA GLN A 163 -8.83 14.51 6.84
C GLN A 163 -7.45 15.01 6.44
N ILE A 164 -6.45 14.57 7.19
CA ILE A 164 -5.05 14.90 6.97
C ILE A 164 -4.44 13.89 5.99
N ILE A 165 -3.90 14.41 4.88
CA ILE A 165 -3.32 13.59 3.80
C ILE A 165 -1.88 14.05 3.53
N GLY A 166 -0.99 13.08 3.38
CA GLY A 166 0.43 13.30 3.09
C GLY A 166 0.74 13.59 1.61
N PHE A 167 0.12 14.62 1.03
CA PHE A 167 0.65 15.21 -0.21
C PHE A 167 1.67 16.28 0.15
N ASN A 168 2.86 16.20 -0.46
CA ASN A 168 3.96 17.13 -0.20
C ASN A 168 3.98 18.31 -1.20
N ALA A 169 4.83 19.31 -0.92
CA ALA A 169 4.93 20.55 -1.71
C ALA A 169 5.39 20.34 -3.16
N ASP A 170 6.04 19.20 -3.48
CA ASP A 170 6.48 18.84 -4.84
C ASP A 170 5.36 18.21 -5.67
N GLU A 171 4.21 17.86 -5.08
CA GLU A 171 3.07 17.22 -5.75
C GLU A 171 1.73 17.96 -5.62
N PRO A 172 1.68 19.30 -5.84
CA PRO A 172 0.46 20.10 -5.63
C PRO A 172 -0.69 19.68 -6.57
N GLY A 173 -0.37 19.08 -7.71
CA GLY A 173 -1.35 18.51 -8.63
C GLY A 173 -2.22 17.42 -8.00
N ARG A 174 -1.71 16.68 -7.01
CA ARG A 174 -2.49 15.65 -6.30
C ARG A 174 -3.48 16.25 -5.32
N ALA A 175 -3.10 17.30 -4.60
CA ALA A 175 -4.01 18.05 -3.74
C ALA A 175 -5.15 18.69 -4.56
N LYS A 176 -4.82 19.28 -5.73
CA LYS A 176 -5.84 19.81 -6.65
C LYS A 176 -6.77 18.72 -7.17
N ALA A 177 -6.22 17.56 -7.56
CA ALA A 177 -7.03 16.44 -8.03
C ALA A 177 -7.94 15.89 -6.92
N ASP A 178 -7.46 15.81 -5.68
CA ASP A 178 -8.26 15.41 -4.52
C ASP A 178 -9.42 16.38 -4.27
N ALA A 179 -9.17 17.68 -4.31
CA ALA A 179 -10.21 18.70 -4.15
C ALA A 179 -11.33 18.57 -5.21
N VAL A 180 -10.97 18.23 -6.45
CA VAL A 180 -11.95 18.00 -7.54
C VAL A 180 -12.70 16.68 -7.36
N MET A 181 -12.03 15.64 -6.88
CA MET A 181 -12.59 14.29 -6.74
C MET A 181 -13.40 14.10 -5.45
N SER A 182 -13.16 14.93 -4.43
CA SER A 182 -13.86 14.87 -3.15
C SER A 182 -15.35 15.18 -3.33
N LYS A 183 -16.19 14.17 -3.11
CA LYS A 183 -17.66 14.30 -3.19
C LYS A 183 -18.33 14.45 -1.82
N ASN A 184 -17.56 14.34 -0.74
CA ASN A 184 -18.09 14.40 0.61
C ASN A 184 -18.11 15.85 1.12
N PRO A 185 -19.29 16.47 1.30
CA PRO A 185 -19.39 17.86 1.76
C PRO A 185 -19.01 18.04 3.23
N LEU A 186 -18.93 16.96 4.01
CA LEU A 186 -18.56 16.98 5.42
C LEU A 186 -17.05 16.84 5.64
N ARG A 187 -16.30 16.54 4.57
CA ARG A 187 -14.85 16.35 4.61
C ARG A 187 -14.12 17.67 4.35
N THR A 188 -13.28 18.06 5.29
CA THR A 188 -12.28 19.12 5.09
C THR A 188 -10.91 18.48 4.88
N ALA A 189 -10.41 18.48 3.65
CA ALA A 189 -9.07 17.99 3.34
C ALA A 189 -8.00 18.98 3.86
N VAL A 190 -6.96 18.45 4.51
CA VAL A 190 -5.82 19.23 5.03
C VAL A 190 -4.53 18.61 4.50
N PHE A 191 -3.60 19.45 4.03
CA PHE A 191 -2.35 19.03 3.40
C PHE A 191 -1.14 19.70 4.08
N PRO A 192 -0.76 19.27 5.29
CA PRO A 192 0.18 20.02 6.12
C PRO A 192 1.55 20.22 5.46
N LEU A 193 2.05 19.23 4.71
CA LEU A 193 3.34 19.36 4.04
C LEU A 193 3.35 20.44 2.97
N ILE A 194 2.23 20.65 2.26
CA ILE A 194 2.11 21.78 1.32
C ILE A 194 2.08 23.09 2.10
N GLU A 195 1.31 23.15 3.19
CA GLU A 195 1.20 24.34 4.05
C GLU A 195 2.54 24.71 4.71
N TRP A 196 3.36 23.71 5.07
CA TRP A 196 4.69 23.89 5.64
C TRP A 196 5.77 24.13 4.58
N GLY A 197 5.44 24.04 3.28
CA GLY A 197 6.40 24.12 2.19
C GLY A 197 7.41 22.96 2.16
N TRP A 198 7.05 21.80 2.71
CA TRP A 198 7.92 20.62 2.78
C TRP A 198 7.80 19.78 1.53
N GLY A 199 8.89 19.68 0.79
CA GLY A 199 9.07 18.75 -0.31
C GLY A 199 9.52 17.37 0.16
N LEU A 200 9.90 16.54 -0.80
CA LEU A 200 10.42 15.19 -0.60
C LEU A 200 11.66 15.18 0.29
N GLU A 201 12.59 16.10 0.04
CA GLU A 201 13.87 16.22 0.74
C GLU A 201 13.68 16.68 2.18
N ASP A 202 12.82 17.68 2.42
CA ASP A 202 12.53 18.18 3.77
C ASP A 202 11.96 17.08 4.67
N CYS A 203 10.99 16.31 4.15
CA CYS A 203 10.40 15.20 4.88
C CYS A 203 11.46 14.14 5.22
N GLN A 204 12.43 13.95 4.34
CA GLN A 204 13.45 12.92 4.46
C GLN A 204 14.49 13.32 5.51
N ASN A 205 14.97 14.57 5.41
CA ASN A 205 15.92 15.15 6.36
C ASN A 205 15.30 15.21 7.76
N TYR A 206 14.03 15.63 7.88
CA TYR A 206 13.35 15.65 9.18
C TYR A 206 13.30 14.27 9.85
N LEU A 207 12.96 13.20 9.12
CA LEU A 207 12.95 11.85 9.68
C LEU A 207 14.35 11.32 9.96
N PHE A 208 15.34 11.68 9.14
CA PHE A 208 16.73 11.33 9.38
C PHE A 208 17.26 11.99 10.65
N ASP A 209 17.04 13.29 10.83
CA ASP A 209 17.45 14.03 12.01
C ASP A 209 16.77 13.51 13.28
N ARG A 210 15.50 13.10 13.17
CA ARG A 210 14.72 12.59 14.31
C ARG A 210 15.04 11.16 14.69
N PHE A 211 15.22 10.27 13.71
CA PHE A 211 15.29 8.82 13.93
C PHE A 211 16.63 8.19 13.54
N GLY A 212 17.53 8.95 12.90
CA GLY A 212 18.83 8.47 12.43
C GLY A 212 18.76 7.51 11.25
N ILE A 213 17.61 7.43 10.54
CA ILE A 213 17.42 6.53 9.41
C ILE A 213 16.88 7.24 8.17
N TRP A 214 17.30 6.77 7.00
CA TRP A 214 16.68 7.16 5.74
C TRP A 214 15.37 6.39 5.57
N TRP A 215 14.26 7.04 5.87
CA TRP A 215 12.92 6.47 5.71
C TRP A 215 12.65 6.02 4.27
N LYS A 216 12.35 4.74 4.08
CA LYS A 216 12.13 4.16 2.77
C LYS A 216 10.77 4.58 2.21
N LYS A 217 10.66 4.60 0.89
CA LYS A 217 9.36 4.83 0.23
C LYS A 217 8.47 3.61 0.43
N SER A 218 7.25 3.82 0.93
CA SER A 218 6.26 2.78 1.16
C SER A 218 5.44 2.47 -0.10
N TYR A 219 5.30 1.21 -0.45
CA TYR A 219 4.43 0.70 -1.52
C TYR A 219 4.26 -0.82 -1.35
N CYS A 220 3.34 -1.43 -2.10
CA CYS A 220 3.20 -2.90 -2.08
C CYS A 220 4.41 -3.54 -2.78
N THR A 221 4.85 -4.71 -2.33
CA THR A 221 6.04 -5.42 -2.86
C THR A 221 6.00 -5.67 -4.37
N PHE A 222 4.82 -5.88 -4.93
CA PHE A 222 4.58 -6.10 -6.36
C PHE A 222 4.24 -4.83 -7.16
N CYS A 223 4.26 -3.65 -6.53
CA CYS A 223 3.87 -2.41 -7.18
C CYS A 223 5.02 -1.85 -8.05
N PHE A 224 4.85 -1.88 -9.37
CA PHE A 224 5.82 -1.32 -10.32
C PHE A 224 5.71 0.20 -10.52
N MET A 225 4.71 0.86 -9.93
CA MET A 225 4.49 2.31 -10.08
C MET A 225 5.52 3.17 -9.34
N TRP A 226 6.52 2.56 -8.70
CA TRP A 226 7.56 3.26 -7.96
C TRP A 226 8.57 4.00 -8.87
N ASN A 227 8.70 3.58 -10.13
CA ASN A 227 9.82 3.92 -11.02
C ASN A 227 9.62 5.17 -11.92
N ARG A 228 8.83 6.17 -11.49
CA ARG A 228 8.46 7.31 -12.36
C ARG A 228 9.49 8.43 -12.43
N ALA A 229 10.48 8.43 -11.55
CA ALA A 229 11.71 9.24 -11.68
C ALA A 229 12.83 8.25 -11.99
N GLY A 230 13.39 8.30 -13.20
CA GLY A 230 14.25 7.26 -13.75
C GLY A 230 15.30 6.73 -12.76
N LEU A 231 15.41 5.39 -12.68
CA LEU A 231 16.57 4.65 -12.16
C LEU A 231 17.27 5.25 -10.93
N THR A 232 16.52 5.73 -9.94
CA THR A 232 17.06 5.88 -8.59
C THR A 232 16.63 4.64 -7.83
N CYS A 233 17.54 3.98 -7.11
CA CYS A 233 17.19 2.85 -6.26
C CYS A 233 16.66 3.38 -4.91
N GLY A 234 15.80 2.61 -4.23
CA GLY A 234 15.09 3.07 -3.03
C GLY A 234 15.95 3.24 -1.79
N HIS A 235 17.28 3.18 -1.91
CA HIS A 235 18.24 3.21 -0.81
C HIS A 235 18.80 4.60 -0.49
N GLY A 236 18.22 5.67 -1.04
CA GLY A 236 18.78 7.01 -0.91
C GLY A 236 20.10 7.17 -1.69
N PRO A 237 20.77 8.34 -1.58
CA PRO A 237 22.07 8.53 -2.22
C PRO A 237 23.10 7.58 -1.58
N HIS A 238 23.67 6.68 -2.39
CA HIS A 238 24.82 5.90 -1.96
C HIS A 238 26.09 6.76 -1.98
N PRO A 239 26.99 6.60 -1.00
CA PRO A 239 28.34 7.15 -1.12
C PRO A 239 29.01 6.60 -2.38
N VAL A 240 29.71 7.48 -3.10
CA VAL A 240 30.37 7.16 -4.38
C VAL A 240 31.22 5.90 -4.22
N GLY A 241 30.85 4.82 -4.92
CA GLY A 241 31.61 3.57 -4.96
C GLY A 241 30.95 2.34 -4.33
N GLN A 242 29.81 2.46 -3.64
CA GLN A 242 29.06 1.32 -3.09
C GLN A 242 27.68 1.17 -3.75
N VAL A 243 27.63 0.41 -4.84
CA VAL A 243 26.36 -0.02 -5.45
C VAL A 243 26.01 -1.40 -4.87
N PRO A 244 24.87 -1.57 -4.17
CA PRO A 244 24.44 -2.87 -3.65
C PRO A 244 24.33 -3.91 -4.77
N HIS A 245 24.57 -5.19 -4.42
CA HIS A 245 24.60 -6.29 -5.39
C HIS A 245 23.28 -6.45 -6.18
N CYS A 246 22.15 -5.98 -5.64
CA CYS A 246 20.84 -5.95 -6.30
C CYS A 246 20.70 -4.88 -7.40
N CYS A 247 21.60 -3.90 -7.45
CA CYS A 247 21.59 -2.79 -8.42
C CYS A 247 22.56 -3.01 -9.60
N ARG A 248 23.31 -4.12 -9.62
CA ARG A 248 24.08 -4.53 -10.81
C ARG A 248 23.15 -5.12 -11.85
N ALA A 249 22.41 -4.27 -12.56
CA ALA A 249 21.80 -4.69 -13.81
C ALA A 249 22.92 -5.19 -14.73
N SER A 250 22.79 -6.42 -15.23
CA SER A 250 23.67 -7.01 -16.22
C SER A 250 23.78 -6.06 -17.41
N THR A 251 24.93 -5.42 -17.58
CA THR A 251 25.28 -4.65 -18.78
C THR A 251 25.46 -5.66 -19.93
N GLY A 252 24.37 -6.05 -20.56
CA GLY A 252 24.41 -6.62 -21.90
C GLY A 252 24.86 -5.53 -22.86
N SER A 253 25.94 -5.76 -23.60
CA SER A 253 26.49 -4.83 -24.58
C SER A 253 25.41 -4.38 -25.59
N PRO A 254 25.39 -3.09 -25.98
CA PRO A 254 24.45 -2.62 -26.98
C PRO A 254 24.81 -3.20 -28.35
N VAL A 255 23.84 -3.88 -28.98
CA VAL A 255 23.95 -4.28 -30.39
C VAL A 255 23.89 -3.00 -31.22
N ALA A 256 24.96 -2.73 -31.95
CA ALA A 256 25.07 -1.58 -32.84
C ALA A 256 24.03 -1.65 -33.97
N SER A 257 23.21 -0.60 -34.08
CA SER A 257 22.31 -0.37 -35.21
C SER A 257 23.12 0.00 -36.45
N VAL A 258 23.14 -0.87 -37.46
CA VAL A 258 23.68 -0.53 -38.78
C VAL A 258 22.54 0.05 -39.63
N HIS A 259 22.63 1.34 -39.93
CA HIS A 259 21.85 1.98 -40.98
C HIS A 259 22.33 1.49 -42.36
N GLY A 260 21.40 1.00 -43.16
CA GLY A 260 21.59 0.80 -44.61
C GLY A 260 20.41 1.41 -45.35
N GLU A 261 20.65 2.53 -46.01
CA GLU A 261 19.74 3.10 -47.01
C GLU A 261 19.71 2.20 -48.25
N HIS A 262 18.53 1.95 -48.83
CA HIS A 262 18.40 1.84 -50.29
C HIS A 262 16.96 2.06 -50.76
N ARG A 263 16.87 2.77 -51.88
CA ARG A 263 15.70 3.30 -52.58
C ARG A 263 14.75 2.25 -53.19
N ALA A 264 13.50 2.69 -53.32
CA ALA A 264 12.42 2.34 -54.25
C ALA A 264 12.65 1.23 -55.32
N SER A 265 11.68 0.31 -55.44
CA SER A 265 10.89 0.12 -56.67
C SER A 265 9.75 -0.90 -56.48
N SER A 266 8.82 -0.84 -57.43
CA SER A 266 7.47 -1.40 -57.51
C SER A 266 7.36 -2.88 -57.93
N GLN A 267 6.13 -3.39 -57.80
CA GLN A 267 5.44 -4.46 -58.58
C GLN A 267 5.26 -5.88 -57.99
N HIS A 268 3.96 -6.18 -57.79
CA HIS A 268 3.17 -7.35 -58.21
C HIS A 268 3.43 -8.80 -57.73
N HIS A 269 2.32 -9.39 -57.28
CA HIS A 269 1.86 -10.79 -57.37
C HIS A 269 2.67 -11.93 -56.73
N ARG A 270 2.09 -12.61 -55.72
CA ARG A 270 1.39 -13.91 -55.88
C ARG A 270 0.87 -14.47 -54.53
N ARG A 271 -0.33 -15.05 -54.59
CA ARG A 271 -0.86 -16.02 -53.62
C ARG A 271 0.00 -17.30 -53.64
N VAL A 272 0.05 -18.03 -52.52
CA VAL A 272 -0.36 -19.46 -52.37
C VAL A 272 0.03 -20.03 -50.98
N ARG A 273 -1.01 -20.49 -50.26
CA ARG A 273 -1.21 -21.65 -49.36
C ARG A 273 -0.17 -22.13 -48.32
N ALA A 274 -0.69 -22.21 -47.09
CA ALA A 274 -0.82 -23.37 -46.18
C ALA A 274 0.36 -24.36 -45.96
N GLY A 275 0.72 -24.53 -44.68
CA GLY A 275 1.44 -25.70 -44.17
C GLY A 275 1.71 -25.57 -42.67
N GLY A 276 1.01 -26.36 -41.84
CA GLY A 276 1.20 -26.39 -40.39
C GLY A 276 2.39 -27.25 -39.92
N ARG A 277 2.73 -27.08 -38.63
CA ARG A 277 3.46 -27.97 -37.68
C ARG A 277 3.71 -27.09 -36.43
N GLY A 278 2.98 -27.25 -35.32
CA GLY A 278 3.26 -28.22 -34.24
C GLY A 278 3.89 -27.47 -33.04
N PRO A 279 3.41 -27.63 -31.78
CA PRO A 279 3.89 -26.85 -30.64
C PRO A 279 5.21 -27.40 -30.06
N PRO A 280 6.06 -26.56 -29.41
CA PRO A 280 7.31 -27.01 -28.82
C PRO A 280 7.11 -27.76 -27.49
N ALA A 281 8.03 -28.69 -27.25
CA ALA A 281 7.99 -29.72 -26.22
C ALA A 281 8.27 -29.22 -24.79
N VAL A 282 7.62 -29.89 -23.85
CA VAL A 282 7.77 -29.80 -22.38
C VAL A 282 9.06 -30.51 -21.94
N LEU A 283 9.95 -29.81 -21.22
CA LEU A 283 11.06 -30.44 -20.50
C LEU A 283 10.54 -31.18 -19.26
N ARG A 284 10.74 -32.50 -19.20
CA ARG A 284 10.56 -33.34 -18.01
C ARG A 284 11.86 -33.44 -17.23
N CYS A 285 11.80 -33.14 -15.92
CA CYS A 285 12.83 -33.52 -14.95
C CYS A 285 12.90 -35.04 -14.77
N GLY A 286 14.12 -35.56 -14.73
CA GLY A 286 14.44 -36.98 -14.56
C GLY A 286 14.18 -37.50 -13.15
N ARG A 287 13.75 -38.77 -13.12
CA ARG A 287 13.54 -39.61 -11.94
C ARG A 287 14.88 -40.15 -11.41
N HIS A 288 15.03 -40.21 -10.10
CA HIS A 288 15.81 -41.26 -9.44
C HIS A 288 14.87 -42.13 -8.59
N GLY A 289 14.96 -43.44 -8.81
CA GLY A 289 14.20 -44.49 -8.14
C GLY A 289 14.88 -45.02 -6.87
N PRO A 290 14.41 -46.16 -6.32
CA PRO A 290 14.03 -46.26 -4.92
C PRO A 290 14.92 -47.19 -4.09
N VAL A 291 14.82 -47.11 -2.74
CA VAL A 291 15.19 -48.20 -1.83
C VAL A 291 14.14 -48.34 -0.72
N THR A 292 13.87 -49.59 -0.39
CA THR A 292 12.73 -50.20 0.30
C THR A 292 12.91 -50.37 1.83
N GLY A 293 11.89 -49.98 2.62
CA GLY A 293 11.35 -50.64 3.85
C GLY A 293 12.24 -50.89 5.08
N PRO A 294 11.67 -51.34 6.25
CA PRO A 294 10.28 -51.77 6.49
C PRO A 294 9.58 -51.27 7.80
N ARG A 295 8.23 -51.35 7.75
CA ARG A 295 7.24 -51.82 8.76
C ARG A 295 7.21 -51.24 10.19
N GLY A 296 6.26 -50.33 10.40
CA GLY A 296 4.98 -50.56 11.10
C GLY A 296 4.95 -51.22 12.49
N HIS A 297 4.63 -50.41 13.52
CA HIS A 297 3.98 -50.86 14.75
C HIS A 297 2.68 -50.09 15.00
N ARG A 298 1.57 -50.84 15.07
CA ARG A 298 0.30 -50.45 15.72
C ARG A 298 0.33 -50.90 17.18
N ARG A 299 -0.29 -50.12 18.07
CA ARG A 299 -1.12 -50.52 19.25
C ARG A 299 -1.72 -49.21 19.84
N SER A 300 -3.02 -48.98 19.68
CA SER A 300 -4.12 -49.21 20.66
C SER A 300 -3.93 -48.42 21.96
N LEU A 301 -4.68 -47.34 22.15
CA LEU A 301 -5.91 -47.30 22.95
C LEU A 301 -5.67 -47.73 24.40
N ASP A 302 -5.66 -46.77 25.31
CA ASP A 302 -5.83 -46.99 26.73
C ASP A 302 -7.04 -46.17 27.19
N GLN A 303 -8.08 -46.88 27.63
CA GLN A 303 -9.21 -46.38 28.40
C GLN A 303 -8.96 -46.76 29.86
N GLY A 304 -9.42 -45.91 30.78
CA GLY A 304 -8.94 -45.88 32.17
C GLY A 304 -9.34 -47.07 33.05
N HIS A 305 -8.79 -47.06 34.26
CA HIS A 305 -9.53 -47.30 35.51
C HIS A 305 -8.67 -46.89 36.72
N ALA A 306 -9.36 -46.34 37.73
CA ALA A 306 -8.98 -46.01 39.11
C ALA A 306 -8.22 -44.69 39.34
#